data_AF-A0A953W2S0-F1
#
_entry.id   AF-A0A953W2S0-F1
#
_cell.length_a   1.000
_cell.length_b   1.000
_cell.length_c   1.000
_cell.angle_alpha   90.00
_cell.angle_beta   90.00
_cell.angle_gamma   90.00
#
_symmetry.space_group_name_H-M   'P 1'
#
loop_
_entity.id
_entity.type
_entity.pdbx_description
1 polymer ?
#
loop_
_entity_poly.entity_id
_entity_poly.type
_entity_poly.pdbx_seq_one_letter_code
_entity_poly.pdbx_strand_id
1 'polypeptide(L)'
;MTQMSKPIAEKFAALALAHVRREFPNIMQHAMAGPADIVGPRAAHPIFYGSYDWHSCVHGYWLLARLVRRYPDISVAAQIARLLDEQVTASNVEGEIAYLIRPEARSFERPYGWAWLLALQAELEQHASGSGRHAAATLRPLAELFVQRFKAFLPLSDYPVRTGMHTSTAFALRIAADFAEPNDPDLYALMRDKVIAWYGDDHSAQAWEPSQDDFLSPTLMEAECVRRFLAPAAFSAWFAEYLPHAADGAPASLFSPARVSDRSDGKIAHLDGLNFSRAWCWRSIASALGDTHPVSKRAREAANDHIAASLPHVAGDYMGEHWLATFALLALEA
;
A
#
# COMPACT_ATOMS: atom_id res chain seq x y z
N MET A 1 18.63 -14.82 0.68
CA MET A 1 17.35 -14.09 0.63
C MET A 1 17.62 -12.67 1.09
N THR A 2 17.35 -11.67 0.26
CA THR A 2 17.49 -10.26 0.66
C THR A 2 16.41 -9.94 1.69
N GLN A 3 16.82 -9.39 2.83
CA GLN A 3 15.96 -9.02 3.96
C GLN A 3 16.23 -7.57 4.36
N MET A 4 15.30 -6.98 5.12
CA MET A 4 15.51 -5.66 5.70
C MET A 4 16.73 -5.63 6.62
N SER A 5 17.49 -4.55 6.55
CA SER A 5 18.66 -4.28 7.38
C SER A 5 18.71 -2.80 7.74
N LYS A 6 19.46 -2.43 8.77
CA LYS A 6 19.62 -1.02 9.17
C LYS A 6 20.10 -0.12 8.03
N PRO A 7 21.10 -0.49 7.19
CA PRO A 7 21.50 0.35 6.05
C PRO A 7 20.38 0.55 5.02
N ILE A 8 19.55 -0.47 4.75
CA ILE A 8 18.39 -0.34 3.86
C ILE A 8 17.35 0.59 4.48
N ALA A 9 17.08 0.43 5.79
CA ALA A 9 16.17 1.29 6.53
C ALA A 9 16.60 2.76 6.50
N GLU A 10 17.89 3.05 6.69
CA GLU A 10 18.43 4.40 6.59
C GLU A 10 18.28 4.99 5.18
N LYS A 11 18.58 4.19 4.15
CA LYS A 11 18.37 4.60 2.75
C LYS A 11 16.91 4.94 2.48
N PHE A 12 15.97 4.07 2.88
CA PHE A 12 14.54 4.27 2.64
C PHE A 12 13.99 5.46 3.42
N ALA A 13 14.42 5.65 4.67
CA ALA A 13 14.02 6.79 5.48
C ALA A 13 14.54 8.11 4.87
N ALA A 14 15.77 8.13 4.36
CA ALA A 14 16.33 9.31 3.69
C ALA A 14 15.55 9.67 2.41
N LEU A 15 15.17 8.67 1.60
CA LEU A 15 14.32 8.88 0.42
C LEU A 15 12.99 9.50 0.81
N ALA A 16 12.29 8.91 1.78
CA ALA A 16 10.98 9.41 2.23
C ALA A 16 11.06 10.85 2.78
N LEU A 17 12.04 11.12 3.65
CA LEU A 17 12.26 12.46 4.22
C LEU A 17 12.56 13.53 3.16
N ALA A 18 13.13 13.15 2.01
CA ALA A 18 13.43 14.09 0.94
C ALA A 18 12.18 14.60 0.20
N HIS A 19 11.04 13.89 0.27
CA HIS A 19 9.85 14.24 -0.50
C HIS A 19 8.59 14.52 0.32
N VAL A 20 8.41 13.98 1.54
CA VAL A 20 7.17 14.14 2.32
C VAL A 20 6.82 15.59 2.71
N ARG A 21 7.76 16.54 2.59
CA ARG A 21 7.51 17.99 2.74
C ARG A 21 7.78 18.80 1.47
N ARG A 22 8.11 18.13 0.36
CA ARG A 22 8.37 18.76 -0.94
C ARG A 22 7.05 18.98 -1.66
N GLU A 23 6.65 20.23 -1.80
CA GLU A 23 5.33 20.59 -2.35
C GLU A 23 5.24 20.49 -3.88
N PHE A 24 6.36 20.59 -4.62
CA PHE A 24 6.35 20.54 -6.08
C PHE A 24 7.50 19.69 -6.66
N PRO A 25 7.30 19.02 -7.81
CA PRO A 25 6.05 18.91 -8.57
C PRO A 25 4.99 18.08 -7.83
N ASN A 26 3.70 18.35 -8.05
CA ASN A 26 2.60 17.66 -7.41
C ASN A 26 1.40 17.53 -8.36
N ILE A 27 0.77 16.35 -8.37
CA ILE A 27 -0.51 16.04 -9.00
C ILE A 27 -1.57 15.98 -7.91
N MET A 28 -2.57 16.83 -8.04
CA MET A 28 -3.71 16.86 -7.13
C MET A 28 -4.92 16.17 -7.74
N GLN A 29 -5.46 15.16 -7.04
CA GLN A 29 -6.83 14.70 -7.29
C GLN A 29 -7.80 15.69 -6.64
N HIS A 30 -8.14 16.77 -7.35
CA HIS A 30 -8.94 17.85 -6.80
C HIS A 30 -10.17 18.17 -7.66
N ALA A 31 -11.34 17.87 -7.13
CA ALA A 31 -12.60 18.31 -7.73
C ALA A 31 -12.90 19.75 -7.27
N MET A 32 -13.15 20.64 -8.23
CA MET A 32 -13.47 22.05 -7.99
C MET A 32 -14.97 22.28 -8.21
N ALA A 33 -15.66 22.85 -7.21
CA ALA A 33 -17.03 23.32 -7.32
C ALA A 33 -17.12 24.68 -8.03
N GLY A 34 -16.06 25.46 -7.97
CA GLY A 34 -15.97 26.76 -8.63
C GLY A 34 -14.58 27.41 -8.50
N PRO A 35 -14.41 28.65 -8.97
CA PRO A 35 -13.09 29.30 -9.02
C PRO A 35 -12.37 29.47 -7.68
N ALA A 36 -13.12 29.50 -6.56
CA ALA A 36 -12.55 29.59 -5.21
C ALA A 36 -11.77 28.33 -4.80
N ASP A 37 -12.00 27.20 -5.48
CA ASP A 37 -11.31 25.93 -5.22
C ASP A 37 -9.97 25.83 -5.99
N ILE A 38 -9.57 26.87 -6.74
CA ILE A 38 -8.23 26.92 -7.34
C ILE A 38 -7.21 27.20 -6.23
N VAL A 39 -6.74 26.14 -5.58
CA VAL A 39 -5.81 26.17 -4.46
C VAL A 39 -4.60 25.27 -4.70
N GLY A 40 -3.48 25.54 -4.01
CA GLY A 40 -2.28 24.70 -4.06
C GLY A 40 -2.34 23.49 -3.10
N PRO A 41 -1.39 22.54 -3.20
CA PRO A 41 -1.40 21.30 -2.42
C PRO A 41 -1.45 21.54 -0.91
N ARG A 42 -0.61 22.44 -0.38
CA ARG A 42 -0.56 22.75 1.06
C ARG A 42 -1.84 23.39 1.59
N ALA A 43 -2.53 24.16 0.76
CA ALA A 43 -3.79 24.78 1.15
C ALA A 43 -4.93 23.75 1.19
N ALA A 44 -4.92 22.76 0.30
CA ALA A 44 -5.91 21.68 0.29
C ALA A 44 -5.65 20.61 1.36
N HIS A 45 -4.38 20.28 1.60
CA HIS A 45 -3.94 19.13 2.40
C HIS A 45 -2.77 19.49 3.32
N PRO A 46 -3.01 20.10 4.50
CA PRO A 46 -1.93 20.66 5.32
C PRO A 46 -0.98 19.62 5.93
N ILE A 47 -1.36 18.33 6.00
CA ILE A 47 -0.47 17.25 6.44
C ILE A 47 0.22 16.61 5.23
N PHE A 48 -0.58 16.26 4.22
CA PHE A 48 -0.15 15.39 3.12
C PHE A 48 0.02 16.14 1.79
N TYR A 49 0.53 17.38 1.84
CA TYR A 49 0.81 18.19 0.64
C TYR A 49 2.13 17.86 -0.05
N GLY A 50 3.04 17.18 0.65
CA GLY A 50 4.31 16.79 0.07
C GLY A 50 4.16 15.65 -0.94
N SER A 51 5.30 15.18 -1.45
CA SER A 51 5.38 14.14 -2.47
C SER A 51 4.73 14.54 -3.81
N TYR A 52 4.76 13.60 -4.75
CA TYR A 52 4.16 13.81 -6.05
C TYR A 52 2.62 13.86 -5.98
N ASP A 53 2.00 13.17 -5.03
CA ASP A 53 0.56 13.23 -4.77
C ASP A 53 0.26 12.90 -3.30
N TRP A 54 -1.02 13.05 -2.91
CA TRP A 54 -1.48 12.91 -1.54
C TRP A 54 -1.19 11.52 -0.97
N HIS A 55 -1.59 10.45 -1.66
CA HIS A 55 -1.38 9.08 -1.14
C HIS A 55 0.10 8.70 -1.08
N SER A 56 0.92 9.23 -1.99
CA SER A 56 2.36 9.05 -1.94
C SER A 56 2.98 9.65 -0.69
N CYS A 57 2.45 10.79 -0.27
CA CYS A 57 2.77 11.38 1.02
C CYS A 57 2.33 10.47 2.17
N VAL A 58 1.05 10.06 2.20
CA VAL A 58 0.51 9.18 3.27
C VAL A 58 1.35 7.92 3.47
N HIS A 59 1.64 7.16 2.40
CA HIS A 59 2.42 5.95 2.56
C HIS A 59 3.91 6.22 2.81
N GLY A 60 4.42 7.40 2.45
CA GLY A 60 5.73 7.90 2.90
C GLY A 60 5.79 8.11 4.41
N TYR A 61 4.76 8.68 5.01
CA TYR A 61 4.64 8.76 6.48
C TYR A 61 4.53 7.37 7.12
N TRP A 62 3.78 6.45 6.50
CA TRP A 62 3.70 5.06 6.97
C TRP A 62 5.07 4.39 6.96
N LEU A 63 5.83 4.56 5.87
CA LEU A 63 7.19 4.06 5.73
C LEU A 63 8.09 4.60 6.85
N LEU A 64 8.05 5.91 7.11
CA LEU A 64 8.86 6.53 8.18
C LEU A 64 8.47 6.02 9.58
N ALA A 65 7.18 5.94 9.89
CA ALA A 65 6.68 5.43 11.18
C ALA A 65 7.12 3.98 11.41
N ARG A 66 6.97 3.14 10.37
CA ARG A 66 7.37 1.73 10.43
C ARG A 66 8.87 1.55 10.61
N LEU A 67 9.68 2.30 9.86
CA LEU A 67 11.14 2.22 9.96
C LEU A 67 11.64 2.65 11.34
N VAL A 68 11.14 3.75 11.91
CA VAL A 68 11.58 4.19 13.24
C VAL A 68 11.11 3.27 14.37
N ARG A 69 9.96 2.58 14.21
CA ARG A 69 9.53 1.57 15.17
C ARG A 69 10.39 0.32 15.13
N ARG A 70 10.72 -0.16 13.92
CA ARG A 70 11.49 -1.41 13.75
C ARG A 70 13.00 -1.24 13.87
N TYR A 71 13.51 -0.06 13.55
CA TYR A 71 14.92 0.30 13.61
C TYR A 71 15.07 1.61 14.39
N PRO A 72 14.84 1.61 15.72
CA PRO A 72 14.82 2.82 16.53
C PRO A 72 16.17 3.56 16.60
N ASP A 73 17.26 2.90 16.19
CA ASP A 73 18.62 3.41 16.22
C ASP A 73 19.12 3.95 14.86
N ILE A 74 18.23 4.11 13.86
CA ILE A 74 18.58 4.81 12.60
C ILE A 74 18.94 6.27 12.89
N SER A 75 19.95 6.77 12.17
CA SER A 75 20.47 8.13 12.35
C SER A 75 19.42 9.25 12.22
N VAL A 76 18.35 9.01 11.45
CA VAL A 76 17.27 9.98 11.19
C VAL A 76 16.05 9.84 12.11
N ALA A 77 16.09 8.96 13.13
CA ALA A 77 14.94 8.73 14.03
C ALA A 77 14.39 10.01 14.68
N ALA A 78 15.29 10.87 15.18
CA ALA A 78 14.89 12.15 15.78
C ALA A 78 14.30 13.15 14.76
N GLN A 79 14.71 13.06 13.49
CA GLN A 79 14.12 13.88 12.42
C GLN A 79 12.71 13.41 12.08
N ILE A 80 12.46 12.10 12.07
CA ILE A 80 11.12 11.52 11.86
C ILE A 80 10.18 11.92 13.00
N ALA A 81 10.65 11.85 14.26
CA ALA A 81 9.88 12.29 15.42
C ALA A 81 9.43 13.76 15.29
N ARG A 82 10.36 14.67 14.96
CA ARG A 82 10.04 16.09 14.72
C ARG A 82 9.07 16.29 13.56
N LEU A 83 9.23 15.53 12.47
CA LEU A 83 8.30 15.59 11.34
C LEU A 83 6.88 15.28 11.79
N LEU A 84 6.69 14.21 12.56
CA LEU A 84 5.37 13.82 13.07
C LEU A 84 4.78 14.89 13.98
N ASP A 85 5.56 15.43 14.92
CA ASP A 85 5.11 16.47 15.85
C ASP A 85 4.73 17.79 15.14
N GLU A 86 5.47 18.17 14.09
CA GLU A 86 5.22 19.39 13.33
C GLU A 86 4.04 19.27 12.34
N GLN A 87 3.83 18.09 11.76
CA GLN A 87 2.87 17.90 10.68
C GLN A 87 1.54 17.34 11.16
N VAL A 88 1.54 16.43 12.15
CA VAL A 88 0.32 15.79 12.68
C VAL A 88 -0.18 16.55 13.90
N THR A 89 -0.68 17.76 13.66
CA THR A 89 -1.29 18.63 14.68
C THR A 89 -2.82 18.62 14.56
N ALA A 90 -3.54 18.98 15.63
CA ALA A 90 -4.99 19.07 15.60
C ALA A 90 -5.49 20.01 14.48
N SER A 91 -4.86 21.18 14.32
CA SER A 91 -5.22 22.15 13.28
C SER A 91 -5.00 21.61 11.86
N ASN A 92 -3.91 20.86 11.63
CA ASN A 92 -3.70 20.28 10.30
C ASN A 92 -4.68 19.12 10.03
N VAL A 93 -4.99 18.30 11.05
CA VAL A 93 -6.00 17.25 10.93
C VAL A 93 -7.37 17.85 10.62
N GLU A 94 -7.75 18.96 11.26
CA GLU A 94 -8.98 19.70 10.95
C GLU A 94 -9.00 20.18 9.49
N GLY A 95 -7.86 20.63 8.93
CA GLY A 95 -7.78 21.01 7.52
C GLY A 95 -7.95 19.84 6.55
N GLU A 96 -7.34 18.67 6.82
CA GLU A 96 -7.58 17.46 6.02
C GLU A 96 -9.06 17.03 6.09
N ILE A 97 -9.67 17.10 7.29
CA ILE A 97 -11.09 16.81 7.49
C ILE A 97 -11.97 17.78 6.70
N ALA A 98 -11.68 19.08 6.78
CA ALA A 98 -12.41 20.13 6.08
C ALA A 98 -12.43 19.89 4.56
N TYR A 99 -11.32 19.40 4.00
CA TYR A 99 -11.29 18.98 2.60
C TYR A 99 -12.22 17.80 2.32
N LEU A 100 -12.14 16.74 3.15
CA LEU A 100 -12.87 15.48 2.90
C LEU A 100 -14.39 15.58 3.08
N ILE A 101 -14.87 16.54 3.87
CA ILE A 101 -16.32 16.75 4.06
C ILE A 101 -16.96 17.55 2.92
N ARG A 102 -16.17 18.11 1.99
CA ARG A 102 -16.71 18.75 0.78
C ARG A 102 -17.53 17.75 -0.03
N PRO A 103 -18.72 18.12 -0.55
CA PRO A 103 -19.54 17.22 -1.36
C PRO A 103 -18.79 16.61 -2.56
N GLU A 104 -17.93 17.41 -3.21
CA GLU A 104 -17.15 17.04 -4.38
C GLU A 104 -16.01 16.07 -4.06
N ALA A 105 -15.60 15.97 -2.78
CA ALA A 105 -14.50 15.12 -2.34
C ALA A 105 -14.93 13.68 -1.98
N ARG A 106 -16.20 13.31 -2.23
CA ARG A 106 -16.75 11.98 -1.85
C ARG A 106 -15.94 10.80 -2.38
N SER A 107 -15.43 10.89 -3.61
CA SER A 107 -14.62 9.84 -4.25
C SER A 107 -13.11 10.09 -4.21
N PHE A 108 -12.67 11.16 -3.55
CA PHE A 108 -11.25 11.49 -3.41
C PHE A 108 -10.48 10.28 -2.88
N GLU A 109 -9.40 9.89 -3.58
CA GLU A 109 -8.48 8.81 -3.17
C GLU A 109 -9.10 7.41 -3.05
N ARG A 110 -10.30 7.19 -3.61
CA ARG A 110 -10.97 5.90 -3.55
C ARG A 110 -10.30 4.87 -4.49
N PRO A 111 -9.99 3.64 -4.03
CA PRO A 111 -9.92 3.18 -2.64
C PRO A 111 -8.48 3.21 -2.07
N TYR A 112 -7.48 3.57 -2.88
CA TYR A 112 -6.05 3.46 -2.58
C TYR A 112 -5.61 4.30 -1.39
N GLY A 113 -5.81 5.61 -1.44
CA GLY A 113 -5.41 6.50 -0.36
C GLY A 113 -6.22 6.25 0.93
N TRP A 114 -7.46 5.74 0.80
CA TRP A 114 -8.24 5.32 1.97
C TRP A 114 -7.52 4.19 2.72
N ALA A 115 -7.06 3.18 1.98
CA ALA A 115 -6.34 2.06 2.56
C ALA A 115 -5.00 2.48 3.17
N TRP A 116 -4.24 3.32 2.47
CA TRP A 116 -2.96 3.79 2.99
C TRP A 116 -3.06 4.65 4.24
N LEU A 117 -4.12 5.47 4.38
CA LEU A 117 -4.32 6.19 5.63
C LEU A 117 -4.64 5.21 6.76
N LEU A 118 -5.55 4.26 6.54
CA LEU A 118 -5.84 3.27 7.58
C LEU A 118 -4.59 2.46 7.96
N ALA A 119 -3.72 2.12 7.00
CA ALA A 119 -2.43 1.51 7.29
C ALA A 119 -1.49 2.41 8.10
N LEU A 120 -1.40 3.71 7.77
CA LEU A 120 -0.66 4.70 8.56
C LEU A 120 -1.18 4.75 9.99
N GLN A 121 -2.50 4.82 10.18
CA GLN A 121 -3.11 4.83 11.51
C GLN A 121 -2.77 3.55 12.29
N ALA A 122 -2.92 2.37 11.67
CA ALA A 122 -2.58 1.10 12.31
C ALA A 122 -1.09 0.99 12.68
N GLU A 123 -0.21 1.53 11.86
CA GLU A 123 1.23 1.57 12.15
C GLU A 123 1.54 2.51 13.31
N LEU A 124 0.99 3.72 13.31
CA LEU A 124 1.15 4.70 14.39
C LEU A 124 0.64 4.17 15.74
N GLU A 125 -0.46 3.41 15.75
CA GLU A 125 -1.02 2.76 16.95
C GLU A 125 -0.08 1.70 17.57
N GLN A 126 0.91 1.20 16.82
CA GLN A 126 1.93 0.29 17.36
C GLN A 126 3.07 1.02 18.11
N HIS A 127 3.10 2.35 18.10
CA HIS A 127 4.07 3.13 18.89
C HIS A 127 3.62 3.26 20.35
N ALA A 128 4.39 2.67 21.26
CA ALA A 128 4.07 2.69 22.69
C ALA A 128 4.24 4.08 23.35
N SER A 129 5.02 4.99 22.76
CA SER A 129 5.30 6.32 23.30
C SER A 129 5.82 7.29 22.23
N GLY A 130 6.06 8.55 22.62
CA GLY A 130 6.67 9.58 21.77
C GLY A 130 5.76 10.11 20.66
N SER A 131 6.38 10.73 19.66
CA SER A 131 5.72 11.41 18.54
C SER A 131 4.80 10.48 17.74
N GLY A 132 5.18 9.20 17.56
CA GLY A 132 4.32 8.21 16.88
C GLY A 132 2.99 7.97 17.61
N ARG A 133 3.03 7.78 18.94
CA ARG A 133 1.82 7.62 19.75
C ARG A 133 0.97 8.88 19.76
N HIS A 134 1.61 10.05 19.83
CA HIS A 134 0.89 11.33 19.79
C HIS A 134 0.20 11.52 18.44
N ALA A 135 0.92 11.29 17.33
CA ALA A 135 0.38 11.33 15.98
C ALA A 135 -0.79 10.33 15.80
N ALA A 136 -0.69 9.11 16.34
CA ALA A 136 -1.78 8.13 16.32
C ALA A 136 -3.08 8.70 16.92
N ALA A 137 -2.98 9.33 18.10
CA ALA A 137 -4.14 9.91 18.77
C ALA A 137 -4.70 11.12 18.01
N THR A 138 -3.83 11.97 17.48
CA THR A 138 -4.22 13.19 16.76
C THR A 138 -4.84 12.90 15.39
N LEU A 139 -4.32 11.91 14.65
CA LEU A 139 -4.78 11.53 13.30
C LEU A 139 -6.07 10.71 13.32
N ARG A 140 -6.42 10.09 14.45
CA ARG A 140 -7.58 9.18 14.60
C ARG A 140 -8.89 9.71 14.00
N PRO A 141 -9.30 10.98 14.20
CA PRO A 141 -10.55 11.49 13.61
C PRO A 141 -10.56 11.44 12.07
N LEU A 142 -9.41 11.65 11.42
CA LEU A 142 -9.29 11.52 9.97
C LEU A 142 -9.43 10.05 9.53
N ALA A 143 -8.80 9.12 10.25
CA ALA A 143 -8.92 7.68 9.97
C ALA A 143 -10.38 7.21 10.06
N GLU A 144 -11.12 7.66 11.09
CA GLU A 144 -12.53 7.31 11.26
C GLU A 144 -13.41 7.80 10.09
N LEU A 145 -13.09 8.93 9.45
CA LEU A 145 -13.81 9.35 8.24
C LEU A 145 -13.61 8.40 7.07
N PHE A 146 -12.41 7.84 6.89
CA PHE A 146 -12.17 6.84 5.86
C PHE A 146 -12.79 5.49 6.18
N VAL A 147 -12.88 5.11 7.46
CA VAL A 147 -13.71 3.96 7.91
C VAL A 147 -15.15 4.14 7.44
N GLN A 148 -15.75 5.31 7.70
CA GLN A 148 -17.12 5.59 7.25
C GLN A 148 -17.25 5.58 5.72
N ARG A 149 -16.25 6.07 4.98
CA ARG A 149 -16.22 6.00 3.51
C ARG A 149 -16.22 4.57 3.01
N PHE A 150 -15.43 3.66 3.60
CA PHE A 150 -15.51 2.24 3.26
C PHE A 150 -16.88 1.65 3.59
N LYS A 151 -17.41 1.89 4.80
CA LYS A 151 -18.75 1.40 5.21
C LYS A 151 -19.88 1.89 4.29
N ALA A 152 -19.76 3.10 3.75
CA ALA A 152 -20.72 3.65 2.82
C ALA A 152 -20.53 3.15 1.38
N PHE A 153 -19.28 2.90 0.95
CA PHE A 153 -18.95 2.51 -0.42
C PHE A 153 -19.12 1.03 -0.67
N LEU A 154 -18.58 0.17 0.21
CA LEU A 154 -18.54 -1.27 -0.03
C LEU A 154 -19.92 -1.88 -0.31
N PRO A 155 -21.01 -1.52 0.41
CA PRO A 155 -22.35 -2.05 0.12
C PRO A 155 -22.83 -1.75 -1.32
N LEU A 156 -22.39 -0.62 -1.90
CA LEU A 156 -22.74 -0.19 -3.26
C LEU A 156 -21.86 -0.83 -4.35
N SER A 157 -20.79 -1.50 -3.96
CA SER A 157 -19.82 -2.08 -4.90
C SER A 157 -20.24 -3.50 -5.25
N ASP A 158 -20.93 -3.64 -6.38
CA ASP A 158 -21.36 -4.94 -6.91
C ASP A 158 -20.19 -5.76 -7.45
N TYR A 159 -19.18 -5.08 -8.01
CA TYR A 159 -18.03 -5.72 -8.65
C TYR A 159 -16.70 -5.32 -7.99
N PRO A 160 -15.70 -6.24 -7.99
CA PRO A 160 -14.34 -5.88 -7.68
C PRO A 160 -13.70 -5.09 -8.84
N VAL A 161 -12.65 -4.32 -8.54
CA VAL A 161 -11.78 -3.73 -9.55
C VAL A 161 -10.43 -4.46 -9.52
N ARG A 162 -10.12 -5.16 -10.62
CA ARG A 162 -9.01 -6.11 -10.74
C ARG A 162 -7.80 -5.53 -11.50
N THR A 163 -7.58 -4.23 -11.46
CA THR A 163 -6.42 -3.61 -12.13
C THR A 163 -5.14 -3.76 -11.30
N GLY A 164 -3.97 -3.64 -11.92
CA GLY A 164 -2.66 -3.58 -11.26
C GLY A 164 -2.29 -2.16 -10.79
N MET A 165 -3.29 -1.32 -10.59
CA MET A 165 -3.18 0.11 -10.35
C MET A 165 -3.95 0.55 -9.10
N HIS A 166 -3.90 1.85 -8.78
CA HIS A 166 -4.52 2.47 -7.60
C HIS A 166 -5.97 2.04 -7.35
N THR A 167 -6.78 1.82 -8.39
CA THR A 167 -8.18 1.44 -8.21
C THR A 167 -8.41 -0.01 -7.76
N SER A 168 -7.36 -0.81 -7.58
CA SER A 168 -7.43 -2.20 -7.12
C SER A 168 -8.17 -2.34 -5.78
N THR A 169 -9.30 -3.04 -5.79
CA THR A 169 -10.08 -3.31 -4.57
C THR A 169 -9.37 -4.32 -3.68
N ALA A 170 -8.72 -5.33 -4.25
CA ALA A 170 -7.98 -6.34 -3.51
C ALA A 170 -6.86 -5.71 -2.67
N PHE A 171 -6.08 -4.81 -3.26
CA PHE A 171 -5.02 -4.08 -2.55
C PHE A 171 -5.59 -3.25 -1.41
N ALA A 172 -6.61 -2.44 -1.69
CA ALA A 172 -7.17 -1.55 -0.69
C ALA A 172 -7.74 -2.32 0.52
N LEU A 173 -8.45 -3.41 0.27
CA LEU A 173 -8.98 -4.26 1.35
C LEU A 173 -7.86 -4.98 2.12
N ARG A 174 -6.84 -5.49 1.42
CA ARG A 174 -5.71 -6.15 2.07
C ARG A 174 -4.96 -5.20 3.02
N ILE A 175 -4.67 -3.99 2.56
CA ILE A 175 -3.89 -3.01 3.33
C ILE A 175 -4.72 -2.46 4.50
N ALA A 176 -6.00 -2.15 4.29
CA ALA A 176 -6.87 -1.62 5.34
C ALA A 176 -7.23 -2.65 6.42
N ALA A 177 -7.14 -3.95 6.13
CA ALA A 177 -7.48 -5.03 7.06
C ALA A 177 -6.71 -4.95 8.39
N ASP A 178 -5.45 -4.53 8.36
CA ASP A 178 -4.59 -4.48 9.56
C ASP A 178 -5.01 -3.36 10.52
N PHE A 179 -5.75 -2.35 10.03
CA PHE A 179 -6.47 -1.41 10.88
C PHE A 179 -7.83 -1.95 11.30
N ALA A 180 -8.62 -2.42 10.33
CA ALA A 180 -10.04 -2.76 10.55
C ALA A 180 -10.21 -3.92 11.54
N GLU A 181 -9.40 -4.98 11.45
CA GLU A 181 -9.54 -6.17 12.32
C GLU A 181 -9.47 -5.83 13.82
N PRO A 182 -8.46 -5.10 14.33
CA PRO A 182 -8.41 -4.73 15.74
C PRO A 182 -9.30 -3.54 16.14
N ASN A 183 -9.64 -2.63 15.22
CA ASN A 183 -10.29 -1.36 15.57
C ASN A 183 -11.78 -1.28 15.21
N ASP A 184 -12.22 -1.96 14.16
CA ASP A 184 -13.59 -1.92 13.65
C ASP A 184 -14.02 -3.29 13.10
N PRO A 185 -14.45 -4.22 13.99
CA PRO A 185 -14.86 -5.56 13.60
C PRO A 185 -16.00 -5.59 12.57
N ASP A 186 -16.89 -4.58 12.57
CA ASP A 186 -17.98 -4.46 11.60
C ASP A 186 -17.44 -4.14 10.21
N LEU A 187 -16.48 -3.21 10.10
CA LEU A 187 -15.79 -2.94 8.84
C LEU A 187 -15.03 -4.18 8.37
N TYR A 188 -14.30 -4.84 9.25
CA TYR A 188 -13.54 -6.04 8.90
C TYR A 188 -14.45 -7.17 8.38
N ALA A 189 -15.60 -7.39 9.04
CA ALA A 189 -16.62 -8.33 8.57
C ALA A 189 -17.18 -7.93 7.20
N LEU A 190 -17.52 -6.66 7.00
CA LEU A 190 -17.99 -6.15 5.69
C LEU A 190 -16.95 -6.35 4.58
N MET A 191 -15.67 -6.10 4.86
CA MET A 191 -14.57 -6.35 3.92
C MET A 191 -14.47 -7.84 3.58
N ARG A 192 -14.50 -8.72 4.59
CA ARG A 192 -14.48 -10.18 4.40
C ARG A 192 -15.63 -10.63 3.50
N ASP A 193 -16.83 -10.17 3.80
CA ASP A 193 -18.03 -10.58 3.06
C ASP A 193 -17.95 -10.13 1.59
N LYS A 194 -17.37 -8.96 1.31
CA LYS A 194 -17.08 -8.51 -0.07
C LYS A 194 -15.99 -9.32 -0.75
N VAL A 195 -14.90 -9.65 -0.06
CA VAL A 195 -13.84 -10.51 -0.60
C VAL A 195 -14.39 -11.88 -0.99
N ILE A 196 -15.21 -12.49 -0.12
CA ILE A 196 -15.84 -13.77 -0.42
C ILE A 196 -16.80 -13.63 -1.61
N ALA A 197 -17.64 -12.61 -1.64
CA ALA A 197 -18.59 -12.40 -2.74
C ALA A 197 -17.93 -12.11 -4.10
N TRP A 198 -16.78 -11.44 -4.11
CA TRP A 198 -16.09 -11.04 -5.34
C TRP A 198 -15.09 -12.07 -5.86
N TYR A 199 -14.47 -12.84 -4.95
CA TYR A 199 -13.31 -13.66 -5.28
C TYR A 199 -13.47 -15.13 -4.86
N GLY A 200 -14.50 -15.47 -4.09
CA GLY A 200 -14.68 -16.81 -3.52
C GLY A 200 -14.80 -17.92 -4.56
N ASP A 201 -15.41 -17.63 -5.70
CA ASP A 201 -15.64 -18.59 -6.79
C ASP A 201 -14.62 -18.47 -7.95
N ASP A 202 -13.62 -17.60 -7.81
CA ASP A 202 -12.60 -17.42 -8.85
C ASP A 202 -11.67 -18.65 -8.92
N HIS A 203 -11.44 -19.12 -10.14
CA HIS A 203 -10.65 -20.31 -10.42
C HIS A 203 -9.87 -20.16 -11.73
N SER A 204 -8.78 -20.90 -11.90
CA SER A 204 -7.98 -20.97 -13.13
C SER A 204 -7.58 -19.59 -13.70
N ALA A 205 -7.09 -18.72 -12.82
CA ALA A 205 -6.71 -17.35 -13.17
C ALA A 205 -5.66 -17.32 -14.30
N GLN A 206 -5.96 -16.56 -15.34
CA GLN A 206 -5.12 -16.50 -16.55
C GLN A 206 -3.90 -15.59 -16.41
N ALA A 207 -3.89 -14.68 -15.44
CA ALA A 207 -2.83 -13.70 -15.21
C ALA A 207 -2.40 -12.92 -16.46
N TRP A 208 -3.31 -12.09 -17.01
CA TRP A 208 -3.08 -11.21 -18.18
C TRP A 208 -2.07 -10.07 -17.93
N GLU A 209 -1.32 -10.14 -16.83
CA GLU A 209 -0.29 -9.18 -16.43
C GLU A 209 1.09 -9.57 -17.01
N PRO A 210 2.02 -8.61 -17.20
CA PRO A 210 1.90 -7.18 -16.87
C PRO A 210 1.16 -6.35 -17.93
N SER A 211 0.38 -5.37 -17.48
CA SER A 211 0.07 -4.14 -18.24
C SER A 211 1.23 -3.16 -18.12
N GLN A 212 1.39 -2.25 -19.09
CA GLN A 212 2.56 -1.37 -19.21
C GLN A 212 2.80 -0.47 -17.98
N ASP A 213 1.74 -0.14 -17.24
CA ASP A 213 1.81 0.72 -16.07
C ASP A 213 1.42 0.04 -14.75
N ASP A 214 1.32 -1.29 -14.69
CA ASP A 214 1.03 -1.99 -13.44
C ASP A 214 2.13 -1.74 -12.40
N PHE A 215 1.75 -1.43 -11.16
CA PHE A 215 2.62 -1.50 -9.98
C PHE A 215 2.16 -2.54 -8.95
N LEU A 216 0.97 -3.10 -9.14
CA LEU A 216 0.42 -4.22 -8.38
C LEU A 216 0.24 -5.40 -9.33
N SER A 217 0.52 -6.62 -8.88
CA SER A 217 0.07 -7.81 -9.60
C SER A 217 -1.44 -7.99 -9.39
N PRO A 218 -2.29 -7.86 -10.42
CA PRO A 218 -3.72 -8.13 -10.27
C PRO A 218 -3.99 -9.50 -9.66
N THR A 219 -3.30 -10.53 -10.16
CA THR A 219 -3.57 -11.92 -9.84
C THR A 219 -3.11 -12.27 -8.43
N LEU A 220 -1.90 -11.87 -8.06
CA LEU A 220 -1.33 -12.20 -6.76
C LEU A 220 -1.85 -11.30 -5.65
N MET A 221 -2.23 -10.05 -5.96
CA MET A 221 -2.85 -9.17 -4.97
C MET A 221 -4.23 -9.69 -4.55
N GLU A 222 -4.97 -10.27 -5.49
CA GLU A 222 -6.21 -10.98 -5.17
C GLU A 222 -5.97 -12.17 -4.26
N ALA A 223 -5.02 -13.04 -4.59
CA ALA A 223 -4.66 -14.18 -3.75
C ALA A 223 -4.20 -13.74 -2.34
N GLU A 224 -3.38 -12.70 -2.24
CA GLU A 224 -2.95 -12.13 -0.95
C GLU A 224 -4.12 -11.52 -0.17
N CYS A 225 -5.07 -10.89 -0.86
CA CYS A 225 -6.29 -10.37 -0.24
C CYS A 225 -7.14 -11.52 0.33
N VAL A 226 -7.44 -12.53 -0.48
CA VAL A 226 -8.22 -13.71 -0.04
C VAL A 226 -7.53 -14.43 1.12
N ARG A 227 -6.19 -14.59 1.06
CA ARG A 227 -5.37 -15.14 2.16
C ARG A 227 -5.57 -14.40 3.48
N ARG A 228 -5.75 -13.08 3.45
CA ARG A 228 -5.93 -12.25 4.66
C ARG A 228 -7.28 -12.47 5.35
N PHE A 229 -8.29 -12.90 4.61
CA PHE A 229 -9.68 -13.01 5.07
C PHE A 229 -10.18 -14.44 5.24
N LEU A 230 -9.48 -15.45 4.70
CA LEU A 230 -9.81 -16.85 4.88
C LEU A 230 -8.93 -17.52 5.94
N ALA A 231 -9.50 -18.53 6.62
CA ALA A 231 -8.72 -19.42 7.46
C ALA A 231 -7.68 -20.19 6.62
N PRO A 232 -6.50 -20.57 7.17
CA PRO A 232 -5.41 -21.16 6.39
C PRO A 232 -5.80 -22.37 5.52
N ALA A 233 -6.62 -23.28 6.06
CA ALA A 233 -7.08 -24.45 5.31
C ALA A 233 -8.02 -24.08 4.15
N ALA A 234 -8.92 -23.12 4.36
CA ALA A 234 -9.84 -22.63 3.32
C ALA A 234 -9.07 -21.87 2.23
N PHE A 235 -8.09 -21.05 2.61
CA PHE A 235 -7.20 -20.38 1.66
C PHE A 235 -6.41 -21.39 0.82
N SER A 236 -5.82 -22.42 1.44
CA SER A 236 -5.04 -23.42 0.71
C SER A 236 -5.88 -24.17 -0.33
N ALA A 237 -7.15 -24.47 -0.02
CA ALA A 237 -8.07 -25.10 -0.95
C ALA A 237 -8.44 -24.15 -2.11
N TRP A 238 -8.86 -22.92 -1.79
CA TRP A 238 -9.17 -21.90 -2.79
C TRP A 238 -7.98 -21.62 -3.72
N PHE A 239 -6.78 -21.48 -3.17
CA PHE A 239 -5.57 -21.18 -3.94
C PHE A 239 -5.22 -22.28 -4.95
N ALA A 240 -5.48 -23.55 -4.60
CA ALA A 240 -5.27 -24.67 -5.50
C ALA A 240 -6.21 -24.65 -6.72
N GLU A 241 -7.41 -24.10 -6.58
CA GLU A 241 -8.35 -23.92 -7.69
C GLU A 241 -8.06 -22.64 -8.48
N TYR A 242 -7.64 -21.57 -7.78
CA TYR A 242 -7.30 -20.28 -8.37
C TYR A 242 -6.07 -20.33 -9.26
N LEU A 243 -4.97 -20.95 -8.80
CA LEU A 243 -3.71 -21.11 -9.55
C LEU A 243 -3.24 -22.58 -9.57
N PRO A 244 -3.95 -23.46 -10.29
CA PRO A 244 -3.72 -24.91 -10.25
C PRO A 244 -2.34 -25.35 -10.76
N HIS A 245 -1.69 -24.51 -11.56
CA HIS A 245 -0.38 -24.79 -12.17
C HIS A 245 0.76 -23.97 -11.56
N ALA A 246 0.55 -23.36 -10.39
CA ALA A 246 1.58 -22.54 -9.73
C ALA A 246 2.84 -23.35 -9.37
N ALA A 247 2.71 -24.64 -9.04
CA ALA A 247 3.86 -25.50 -8.74
C ALA A 247 4.79 -25.68 -9.95
N ASP A 248 4.21 -25.65 -11.15
CA ASP A 248 4.92 -25.74 -12.43
C ASP A 248 5.47 -24.38 -12.90
N GLY A 249 5.18 -23.30 -12.16
CA GLY A 249 5.59 -21.94 -12.53
C GLY A 249 4.68 -21.30 -13.58
N ALA A 250 3.42 -21.73 -13.67
CA ALA A 250 2.43 -21.16 -14.58
C ALA A 250 1.32 -20.40 -13.83
N PRO A 251 0.85 -19.24 -14.36
CA PRO A 251 1.36 -18.56 -15.57
C PRO A 251 2.76 -17.98 -15.38
N ALA A 252 3.63 -18.11 -16.39
CA ALA A 252 5.06 -17.73 -16.30
C ALA A 252 5.28 -16.24 -16.00
N SER A 253 4.32 -15.38 -16.36
CA SER A 253 4.34 -13.95 -16.07
C SER A 253 4.39 -13.65 -14.58
N LEU A 254 3.80 -14.49 -13.71
CA LEU A 254 3.80 -14.31 -12.26
C LEU A 254 5.13 -14.68 -11.60
N PHE A 255 5.97 -15.46 -12.27
CA PHE A 255 7.24 -15.97 -11.75
C PHE A 255 8.47 -15.29 -12.34
N SER A 256 8.28 -14.47 -13.39
CA SER A 256 9.36 -13.80 -14.11
C SER A 256 9.31 -12.28 -13.85
N PRO A 257 10.46 -11.63 -13.53
CA PRO A 257 10.50 -10.19 -13.35
C PRO A 257 9.99 -9.40 -14.55
N ALA A 258 9.21 -8.36 -14.27
CA ALA A 258 8.80 -7.39 -15.28
C ALA A 258 10.00 -6.56 -15.72
N ARG A 259 10.12 -6.34 -17.04
CA ARG A 259 11.17 -5.52 -17.63
C ARG A 259 10.76 -4.05 -17.61
N VAL A 260 11.62 -3.20 -17.04
CA VAL A 260 11.44 -1.75 -17.02
C VAL A 260 12.29 -1.12 -18.12
N SER A 261 11.66 -0.59 -19.17
CA SER A 261 12.38 -0.03 -20.33
C SER A 261 12.90 1.39 -20.12
N ASP A 262 12.19 2.19 -19.33
CA ASP A 262 12.56 3.56 -18.99
C ASP A 262 12.09 3.85 -17.55
N ARG A 263 13.01 4.28 -16.69
CA ARG A 263 12.73 4.57 -15.28
C ARG A 263 12.46 6.05 -15.00
N SER A 264 12.64 6.91 -16.01
CA SER A 264 12.28 8.32 -15.93
C SER A 264 10.81 8.56 -16.33
N ASP A 265 10.20 7.62 -17.04
CA ASP A 265 8.77 7.63 -17.31
C ASP A 265 7.99 7.14 -16.08
N GLY A 266 7.14 8.01 -15.53
CA GLY A 266 6.40 7.72 -14.30
C GLY A 266 5.42 6.55 -14.40
N LYS A 267 4.97 6.18 -15.60
CA LYS A 267 4.12 5.01 -15.81
C LYS A 267 4.94 3.74 -15.99
N ILE A 268 6.06 3.79 -16.73
CA ILE A 268 6.90 2.61 -16.93
C ILE A 268 7.65 2.25 -15.64
N ALA A 269 8.07 3.24 -14.84
CA ALA A 269 8.68 3.03 -13.53
C ALA A 269 7.80 2.23 -12.56
N HIS A 270 6.48 2.20 -12.77
CA HIS A 270 5.56 1.36 -12.00
C HIS A 270 5.92 -0.13 -12.04
N LEU A 271 6.55 -0.60 -13.13
CA LEU A 271 6.92 -2.00 -13.28
C LEU A 271 7.98 -2.45 -12.25
N ASP A 272 8.77 -1.54 -11.68
CA ASP A 272 9.62 -1.86 -10.52
C ASP A 272 8.75 -2.12 -9.26
N GLY A 273 7.68 -1.35 -9.08
CA GLY A 273 6.65 -1.62 -8.06
C GLY A 273 5.93 -2.93 -8.27
N LEU A 274 5.65 -3.32 -9.53
CA LEU A 274 5.06 -4.62 -9.86
C LEU A 274 5.95 -5.76 -9.39
N ASN A 275 7.26 -5.67 -9.62
CA ASN A 275 8.19 -6.66 -9.10
C ASN A 275 8.11 -6.75 -7.56
N PHE A 276 8.11 -5.62 -6.86
CA PHE A 276 7.96 -5.65 -5.40
C PHE A 276 6.63 -6.21 -4.92
N SER A 277 5.50 -5.84 -5.55
CA SER A 277 4.19 -6.37 -5.17
C SER A 277 4.07 -7.88 -5.42
N ARG A 278 4.63 -8.39 -6.54
CA ARG A 278 4.73 -9.84 -6.78
C ARG A 278 5.57 -10.54 -5.72
N ALA A 279 6.72 -9.97 -5.36
CA ALA A 279 7.57 -10.53 -4.32
C ALA A 279 6.90 -10.56 -2.95
N TRP A 280 6.22 -9.47 -2.58
CA TRP A 280 5.42 -9.40 -1.36
C TRP A 280 4.36 -10.51 -1.34
N CYS A 281 3.51 -10.56 -2.36
CA CYS A 281 2.43 -11.54 -2.42
C CYS A 281 2.97 -12.98 -2.39
N TRP A 282 4.02 -13.28 -3.17
CA TRP A 282 4.58 -14.63 -3.19
C TRP A 282 5.15 -15.07 -1.84
N ARG A 283 5.83 -14.18 -1.11
CA ARG A 283 6.33 -14.48 0.24
C ARG A 283 5.19 -14.75 1.21
N SER A 284 4.16 -13.90 1.23
CA SER A 284 3.01 -14.06 2.11
C SER A 284 2.18 -15.32 1.78
N ILE A 285 1.97 -15.61 0.50
CA ILE A 285 1.31 -16.85 0.03
C ILE A 285 2.12 -18.09 0.43
N ALA A 286 3.43 -18.11 0.15
CA ALA A 286 4.30 -19.24 0.51
C ALA A 286 4.37 -19.47 2.03
N SER A 287 4.29 -18.40 2.82
CA SER A 287 4.22 -18.46 4.29
C SER A 287 2.91 -19.15 4.73
N ALA A 288 1.77 -18.75 4.16
CA ALA A 288 0.47 -19.32 4.52
C ALA A 288 0.26 -20.77 4.03
N LEU A 289 0.86 -21.16 2.89
CA LEU A 289 0.81 -22.53 2.38
C LEU A 289 1.73 -23.48 3.18
N GLY A 290 2.76 -22.95 3.84
CA GLY A 290 3.73 -23.72 4.61
C GLY A 290 4.89 -24.28 3.78
N ASP A 291 5.98 -24.65 4.46
CA ASP A 291 7.26 -24.98 3.82
C ASP A 291 7.25 -26.21 2.91
N THR A 292 6.38 -27.17 3.19
CA THR A 292 6.30 -28.43 2.45
C THR A 292 5.34 -28.38 1.26
N HIS A 293 4.59 -27.29 1.09
CA HIS A 293 3.65 -27.16 -0.02
C HIS A 293 4.40 -27.05 -1.36
N PRO A 294 3.95 -27.73 -2.44
CA PRO A 294 4.68 -27.79 -3.72
C PRO A 294 5.01 -26.42 -4.34
N VAL A 295 4.17 -25.42 -4.09
CA VAL A 295 4.34 -24.04 -4.61
C VAL A 295 5.40 -23.25 -3.83
N SER A 296 5.59 -23.53 -2.53
CA SER A 296 6.30 -22.64 -1.60
C SER A 296 7.75 -22.39 -1.98
N LYS A 297 8.47 -23.42 -2.45
CA LYS A 297 9.86 -23.26 -2.91
C LYS A 297 9.94 -22.28 -4.09
N ARG A 298 9.16 -22.53 -5.13
CA ARG A 298 9.19 -21.73 -6.37
C ARG A 298 8.69 -20.29 -6.13
N ALA A 299 7.67 -20.11 -5.31
CA ALA A 299 7.18 -18.79 -4.92
C ALA A 299 8.27 -17.95 -4.24
N ARG A 300 9.06 -18.55 -3.34
CA ARG A 300 10.18 -17.86 -2.67
C ARG A 300 11.34 -17.55 -3.62
N GLU A 301 11.62 -18.44 -4.57
CA GLU A 301 12.60 -18.19 -5.63
C GLU A 301 12.16 -17.00 -6.49
N ALA A 302 10.93 -17.01 -7.02
CA ALA A 302 10.38 -15.90 -7.80
C ALA A 302 10.39 -14.58 -7.02
N ALA A 303 10.01 -14.59 -5.74
CA ALA A 303 10.06 -13.39 -4.91
C ALA A 303 11.48 -12.81 -4.79
N ASN A 304 12.52 -13.66 -4.70
CA ASN A 304 13.90 -13.19 -4.68
C ASN A 304 14.32 -12.61 -6.03
N ASP A 305 13.93 -13.22 -7.14
CA ASP A 305 14.24 -12.74 -8.48
C ASP A 305 13.59 -11.38 -8.75
N HIS A 306 12.32 -11.21 -8.37
CA HIS A 306 11.62 -9.94 -8.43
C HIS A 306 12.30 -8.85 -7.58
N ILE A 307 12.67 -9.15 -6.33
CA ILE A 307 13.39 -8.19 -5.48
C ILE A 307 14.73 -7.82 -6.11
N ALA A 308 15.49 -8.80 -6.61
CA ALA A 308 16.79 -8.56 -7.22
C ALA A 308 16.71 -7.67 -8.47
N ALA A 309 15.63 -7.80 -9.25
CA ALA A 309 15.42 -7.02 -10.46
C ALA A 309 15.18 -5.52 -10.18
N SER A 310 14.59 -5.16 -9.04
CA SER A 310 14.11 -3.79 -8.78
C SER A 310 14.74 -3.09 -7.57
N LEU A 311 15.28 -3.82 -6.59
CA LEU A 311 15.90 -3.23 -5.39
C LEU A 311 17.07 -2.26 -5.69
N PRO A 312 17.96 -2.53 -6.67
CA PRO A 312 19.00 -1.57 -7.06
C PRO A 312 18.44 -0.23 -7.58
N HIS A 313 17.18 -0.21 -8.01
CA HIS A 313 16.52 0.91 -8.71
C HIS A 313 15.48 1.66 -7.86
N VAL A 314 15.39 1.36 -6.55
CA VAL A 314 14.52 2.11 -5.62
C VAL A 314 14.90 3.60 -5.52
N ALA A 315 16.14 3.94 -5.90
CA ALA A 315 16.63 5.31 -6.02
C ALA A 315 17.08 5.60 -7.46
N GLY A 316 17.09 6.88 -7.86
CA GLY A 316 17.57 7.38 -9.14
C GLY A 316 16.75 8.54 -9.68
N ASP A 317 15.47 8.30 -9.95
CA ASP A 317 14.55 9.28 -10.53
C ASP A 317 13.38 9.54 -9.57
N TYR A 318 12.95 10.81 -9.47
CA TYR A 318 11.86 11.20 -8.59
C TYR A 318 10.58 10.43 -8.88
N MET A 319 10.31 10.06 -10.14
CA MET A 319 9.12 9.30 -10.54
C MET A 319 9.02 7.92 -9.88
N GLY A 320 10.14 7.33 -9.44
CA GLY A 320 10.15 6.11 -8.63
C GLY A 320 10.42 6.36 -7.15
N GLU A 321 11.34 7.27 -6.83
CA GLU A 321 11.85 7.51 -5.47
C GLU A 321 10.76 7.88 -4.45
N HIS A 322 9.70 8.56 -4.88
CA HIS A 322 8.66 9.03 -3.98
C HIS A 322 7.74 7.92 -3.42
N TRP A 323 7.86 6.68 -3.91
CA TRP A 323 6.96 5.61 -3.51
C TRP A 323 7.56 4.18 -3.52
N LEU A 324 8.56 3.88 -4.35
CA LEU A 324 9.10 2.52 -4.50
C LEU A 324 9.67 1.94 -3.20
N ALA A 325 10.25 2.76 -2.32
CA ALA A 325 10.78 2.32 -1.03
C ALA A 325 9.71 1.69 -0.14
N THR A 326 8.46 2.15 -0.23
CA THR A 326 7.31 1.62 0.51
C THR A 326 7.00 0.18 0.08
N PHE A 327 6.94 -0.06 -1.23
CA PHE A 327 6.68 -1.40 -1.79
C PHE A 327 7.86 -2.34 -1.59
N ALA A 328 9.09 -1.83 -1.70
CA ALA A 328 10.28 -2.59 -1.36
C ALA A 328 10.26 -3.03 0.10
N LEU A 329 9.84 -2.16 1.03
CA LEU A 329 9.68 -2.53 2.44
C LEU A 329 8.66 -3.65 2.63
N LEU A 330 7.47 -3.53 2.01
CA LEU A 330 6.45 -4.58 2.04
C LEU A 330 7.01 -5.92 1.57
N ALA A 331 7.72 -5.95 0.43
CA ALA A 331 8.34 -7.16 -0.10
C ALA A 331 9.41 -7.75 0.84
N LEU A 332 10.24 -6.89 1.45
CA LEU A 332 11.37 -7.32 2.27
C LEU A 332 10.96 -7.84 3.66
N GLU A 333 9.78 -7.46 4.17
CA GLU A 333 9.23 -7.89 5.46
C GLU A 333 8.19 -9.02 5.40
N ALA A 334 7.71 -9.34 4.20
CA ALA A 334 6.62 -10.28 3.93
C ALA A 334 6.81 -11.72 4.42
#